data_AF-A0A3S9AA30-F1
#
_entry.id   AF-A0A3S9AA30-F1
#
_cell.length_a   1.000
_cell.length_b   1.000
_cell.length_c   1.000
_cell.angle_alpha   90.00
_cell.angle_beta   90.00
_cell.angle_gamma   90.00
#
_symmetry.space_group_name_H-M   'P 1'
#
loop_
_entity.id
_entity.type
_entity.pdbx_description
1 polymer ?
#
loop_
_entity_poly.entity_id
_entity_poly.type
_entity_poly.pdbx_seq_one_letter_code
_entity_poly.pdbx_strand_id
1 'polypeptide(L)'
;MSRKIVFILLLISFSLTVSCTRKPSIDIGDAVGKTEDSFRKLDGIATTASSYDGKKDIKFRLMVKGNLTEAEATKLFRRIMDTIAEFSNRPDVWDFYNGYFDIKSYDYGVIYDGIKLIGEDVKVQPK
;
A
#
# COMPACT_ATOMS: atom_id res chain seq x y z
N MET A 1 -30.35 -16.78 -44.24
CA MET A 1 -29.82 -17.02 -42.89
C MET A 1 -31.01 -17.09 -41.92
N SER A 2 -31.20 -18.21 -41.22
CA SER A 2 -32.43 -18.43 -40.43
C SER A 2 -32.52 -17.43 -39.27
N ARG A 3 -33.70 -16.84 -39.02
CA ARG A 3 -33.95 -15.86 -37.93
C ARG A 3 -33.44 -16.33 -36.56
N LYS A 4 -33.44 -17.65 -36.33
CA LYS A 4 -32.93 -18.30 -35.11
C LYS A 4 -31.40 -18.19 -34.96
N ILE A 5 -30.66 -18.24 -36.06
CA ILE A 5 -29.19 -18.13 -36.08
C ILE A 5 -28.76 -16.69 -35.75
N VAL A 6 -29.50 -15.71 -36.28
CA VAL A 6 -29.25 -14.28 -36.00
C VAL A 6 -29.46 -13.97 -34.52
N PHE A 7 -30.50 -14.54 -33.90
CA PHE A 7 -30.77 -14.38 -32.46
C PHE A 7 -29.67 -14.97 -31.57
N ILE A 8 -29.16 -16.16 -31.92
CA ILE A 8 -28.08 -16.82 -31.17
C ILE A 8 -26.78 -16.01 -31.25
N LEU A 9 -26.44 -15.48 -32.44
CA LEU A 9 -25.27 -14.63 -32.62
C LEU A 9 -25.36 -13.32 -31.83
N LEU A 10 -26.55 -12.72 -31.73
CA LEU A 10 -26.80 -11.51 -30.94
C LEU A 10 -26.60 -11.75 -29.43
N LEU A 11 -27.05 -12.90 -28.92
CA LEU A 11 -26.87 -13.30 -27.51
C LEU A 11 -25.39 -13.55 -27.15
N ILE A 12 -24.63 -14.18 -28.05
CA ILE A 12 -23.19 -14.40 -27.85
C ILE A 12 -22.44 -13.07 -27.87
N SER A 13 -22.82 -12.16 -28.78
CA SER A 13 -22.22 -10.83 -28.89
C SER A 13 -22.49 -9.96 -27.65
N PHE A 14 -23.69 -10.07 -27.05
CA PHE A 14 -24.06 -9.33 -25.84
C PHE A 14 -23.28 -9.80 -24.61
N SER A 15 -22.93 -11.09 -24.56
CA SER A 15 -22.20 -11.72 -23.45
C SER A 15 -20.72 -11.35 -23.36
N LEU A 16 -20.15 -10.77 -24.43
CA LEU A 16 -18.74 -10.35 -24.48
C LEU A 16 -18.48 -8.96 -23.87
N THR A 17 -19.51 -8.27 -23.39
CA THR A 17 -19.38 -6.91 -22.82
C THR A 17 -19.08 -6.87 -21.32
N VAL A 18 -18.97 -8.02 -20.65
CA VAL A 18 -18.73 -8.10 -19.21
C VAL A 18 -17.27 -8.47 -18.92
N SER A 19 -16.38 -7.47 -18.98
CA SER A 19 -15.21 -7.35 -18.07
C SER A 19 -14.26 -6.24 -18.54
N CYS A 20 -14.70 -5.00 -18.43
CA CYS A 20 -13.77 -3.90 -18.17
C CYS A 20 -14.31 -3.11 -16.97
N THR A 21 -14.53 -3.79 -15.85
CA THR A 21 -14.58 -3.09 -14.56
C THR A 21 -13.17 -2.63 -14.27
N ARG A 22 -12.78 -1.47 -14.83
CA ARG A 22 -11.64 -0.72 -14.28
C ARG A 22 -11.97 -0.54 -12.81
N LYS A 23 -11.29 -1.30 -11.93
CA LYS A 23 -11.29 -1.03 -10.48
C LYS A 23 -11.11 0.49 -10.35
N PRO A 24 -11.95 1.20 -9.58
CA PRO A 24 -11.86 2.66 -9.45
C PRO A 24 -10.41 3.07 -9.28
N SER A 25 -9.98 4.14 -9.95
CA SER A 25 -8.63 4.67 -9.79
C SER A 25 -8.41 4.95 -8.31
N ILE A 26 -7.49 4.22 -7.68
CA ILE A 26 -7.18 4.37 -6.28
C ILE A 26 -6.47 5.69 -6.10
N ASP A 27 -6.96 6.50 -5.18
CA ASP A 27 -6.15 7.58 -4.68
C ASP A 27 -5.19 7.01 -3.62
N ILE A 28 -4.04 6.52 -4.09
CA ILE A 28 -3.01 5.97 -3.21
C ILE A 28 -2.44 7.07 -2.30
N GLY A 29 -2.49 8.34 -2.75
CA GLY A 29 -2.13 9.49 -1.93
C GLY A 29 -3.06 9.62 -0.72
N ASP A 30 -4.37 9.52 -0.94
CA ASP A 30 -5.38 9.52 0.14
C ASP A 30 -5.18 8.34 1.11
N ALA A 31 -4.96 7.13 0.59
CA ALA A 31 -4.73 5.95 1.43
C ALA A 31 -3.48 6.12 2.34
N VAL A 32 -2.38 6.59 1.75
CA VAL A 32 -1.12 6.87 2.47
C VAL A 32 -1.31 7.98 3.51
N GLY A 33 -2.02 9.05 3.19
CA GLY A 33 -2.36 10.13 4.13
C GLY A 33 -3.23 9.65 5.30
N LYS A 34 -4.24 8.81 5.04
CA LYS A 34 -5.05 8.19 6.10
C LYS A 34 -4.23 7.26 6.99
N THR A 35 -3.27 6.52 6.42
CA THR A 35 -2.34 5.70 7.21
C THR A 35 -1.50 6.58 8.14
N GLU A 36 -1.02 7.73 7.66
CA GLU A 36 -0.29 8.71 8.46
C GLU A 36 -1.12 9.15 9.68
N ASP A 37 -2.35 9.63 9.44
CA ASP A 37 -3.25 10.10 10.49
C ASP A 37 -3.65 8.99 11.49
N SER A 38 -3.74 7.74 11.04
CA SER A 38 -4.00 6.59 11.89
C SER A 38 -2.82 6.29 12.82
N PHE A 39 -1.60 6.22 12.28
CA PHE A 39 -0.40 5.94 13.07
C PHE A 39 -0.02 7.07 14.02
N ARG A 40 -0.26 8.33 13.66
CA ARG A 40 0.01 9.49 14.54
C ARG A 40 -0.75 9.43 15.86
N LYS A 41 -1.86 8.67 15.92
CA LYS A 41 -2.69 8.51 17.12
C LYS A 41 -2.25 7.34 18.01
N LEU A 42 -1.32 6.50 17.56
CA LEU A 42 -0.85 5.35 18.32
C LEU A 42 0.13 5.79 19.42
N ASP A 43 0.02 5.17 20.60
CA ASP A 43 1.01 5.38 21.65
C ASP A 43 2.40 4.88 21.21
N GLY A 44 3.44 5.54 21.70
CA GLY A 44 4.82 5.29 21.29
C GLY A 44 5.24 5.92 19.95
N ILE A 45 4.30 6.42 19.14
CA ILE A 45 4.59 7.21 17.93
C ILE A 45 4.64 8.69 18.29
N ALA A 46 5.74 9.36 17.95
CA ALA A 46 5.91 10.79 18.13
C ALA A 46 5.35 11.59 16.95
N THR A 47 5.69 11.16 15.73
CA THR A 47 5.16 11.75 14.51
C THR A 47 5.28 10.77 13.35
N THR A 48 4.66 11.13 12.22
CA THR A 48 4.63 10.35 10.99
C THR A 48 4.79 11.32 9.82
N ALA A 49 5.32 10.82 8.70
CA ALA A 49 5.39 11.58 7.47
C ALA A 49 5.35 10.62 6.29
N SER A 50 4.69 11.01 5.22
CA SER A 50 4.54 10.16 4.05
C SER A 50 4.58 10.94 2.74
N SER A 51 4.89 10.25 1.64
CA SER A 51 4.77 10.81 0.30
C SER A 51 4.56 9.74 -0.76
N TYR A 52 3.94 10.14 -1.86
CA TYR A 52 3.77 9.34 -3.06
C TYR A 52 4.28 10.15 -4.26
N ASP A 53 5.07 9.51 -5.12
CA ASP A 53 5.71 10.16 -6.27
C ASP A 53 4.78 10.42 -7.47
N GLY A 54 3.50 10.03 -7.37
CA GLY A 54 2.55 10.11 -8.47
C GLY A 54 2.65 8.94 -9.46
N LYS A 55 3.54 7.97 -9.23
CA LYS A 55 3.78 6.83 -10.14
C LYS A 55 3.76 5.48 -9.43
N LYS A 56 4.78 5.18 -8.63
CA LYS A 56 5.02 3.83 -8.08
C LYS A 56 5.65 3.81 -6.70
N ASP A 57 6.26 4.90 -6.25
CA ASP A 57 7.06 4.88 -5.02
C ASP A 57 6.29 5.56 -3.89
N ILE A 58 6.02 4.77 -2.84
CA ILE A 58 5.43 5.22 -1.58
C ILE A 58 6.55 5.32 -0.56
N LYS A 59 6.62 6.45 0.14
CA LYS A 59 7.54 6.68 1.25
C LYS A 59 6.76 6.87 2.54
N PHE A 60 7.19 6.22 3.62
CA PHE A 60 6.55 6.37 4.92
C PHE A 60 7.59 6.36 6.04
N ARG A 61 7.56 7.37 6.91
CA ARG A 61 8.46 7.55 8.03
C ARG A 61 7.67 7.52 9.33
N LEU A 62 8.13 6.71 10.27
CA LEU A 62 7.70 6.78 11.67
C LEU A 62 8.79 7.44 12.50
N MET A 63 8.39 8.35 13.38
CA MET A 63 9.24 8.76 14.49
C MET A 63 8.69 8.15 15.77
N VAL A 64 9.52 7.41 16.50
CA VAL A 64 9.14 6.71 17.73
C VAL A 64 9.75 7.39 18.95
N LYS A 65 9.05 7.26 20.10
CA LYS A 65 9.49 7.85 21.38
C LYS A 65 10.53 7.01 22.12
N GLY A 66 10.77 5.77 21.71
CA GLY A 66 11.66 4.83 22.41
C GLY A 66 12.42 3.91 21.46
N ASN A 67 13.14 2.95 22.03
CA ASN A 67 13.90 1.97 21.27
C ASN A 67 12.99 0.84 20.80
N LEU A 68 13.31 0.28 19.63
CA LEU A 68 12.63 -0.88 19.07
C LEU A 68 13.65 -1.99 18.81
N THR A 69 13.22 -3.22 19.02
CA THR A 69 13.86 -4.40 18.44
C THR A 69 13.56 -4.49 16.95
N GLU A 70 14.40 -5.22 16.21
CA GLU A 70 14.18 -5.47 14.78
C GLU A 70 12.84 -6.18 14.51
N ALA A 71 12.41 -7.06 15.41
CA ALA A 71 11.13 -7.74 15.33
C ALA A 71 9.94 -6.77 15.47
N GLU A 72 10.04 -5.78 16.35
CA GLU A 72 9.03 -4.73 16.51
C GLU A 72 9.01 -3.77 15.32
N ALA A 73 10.18 -3.37 14.83
CA ALA A 73 10.31 -2.59 13.60
C ALA A 73 9.66 -3.29 12.40
N THR A 74 9.93 -4.60 12.25
CA THR A 74 9.32 -5.43 11.20
C THR A 74 7.80 -5.48 11.32
N LYS A 75 7.26 -5.64 12.54
CA LYS A 75 5.81 -5.62 12.78
C LYS A 75 5.21 -4.26 12.42
N LEU A 76 5.88 -3.16 12.74
CA LEU A 76 5.41 -1.81 12.39
C LEU A 76 5.39 -1.60 10.87
N PHE A 77 6.43 -2.01 10.15
CA PHE A 77 6.46 -1.91 8.69
C PHE A 77 5.35 -2.74 8.03
N ARG A 78 5.13 -3.97 8.48
CA ARG A 78 4.01 -4.79 7.99
C ARG A 78 2.66 -4.14 8.30
N ARG A 79 2.49 -3.60 9.50
CA ARG A 79 1.26 -2.91 9.87
C ARG A 79 1.00 -1.67 8.99
N ILE A 80 2.04 -0.89 8.67
CA ILE A 80 1.92 0.23 7.71
C ILE A 80 1.43 -0.32 6.37
N MET A 81 2.07 -1.39 5.88
CA MET A 81 1.72 -2.01 4.61
C MET A 81 0.26 -2.48 4.56
N ASP A 82 -0.20 -3.13 5.63
CA ASP A 82 -1.56 -3.63 5.75
C ASP A 82 -2.58 -2.48 5.84
N THR A 83 -2.28 -1.43 6.61
CA THR A 83 -3.18 -0.26 6.73
C THR A 83 -3.28 0.53 5.42
N ILE A 84 -2.20 0.63 4.63
CA ILE A 84 -2.27 1.22 3.27
C ILE A 84 -3.14 0.35 2.37
N ALA A 85 -2.99 -0.97 2.42
CA ALA A 85 -3.81 -1.90 1.64
C ALA A 85 -5.30 -1.79 2.02
N GLU A 86 -5.59 -1.65 3.31
CA GLU A 86 -6.94 -1.43 3.84
C GLU A 86 -7.55 -0.11 3.32
N PHE A 87 -6.87 1.04 3.53
CA PHE A 87 -7.40 2.33 3.11
C PHE A 87 -7.45 2.52 1.59
N SER A 88 -6.59 1.82 0.83
CA SER A 88 -6.68 1.78 -0.63
C SER A 88 -7.77 0.84 -1.15
N ASN A 89 -8.40 0.06 -0.27
CA ASN A 89 -9.33 -1.02 -0.60
C ASN A 89 -8.75 -2.04 -1.59
N ARG A 90 -7.43 -2.26 -1.56
CA ARG A 90 -6.70 -3.16 -2.46
C ARG A 90 -5.68 -4.01 -1.71
N PRO A 91 -5.99 -5.30 -1.45
CA PRO A 91 -5.02 -6.21 -0.85
C PRO A 91 -3.80 -6.45 -1.77
N ASP A 92 -3.98 -6.26 -3.07
CA ASP A 92 -2.95 -6.36 -4.12
C ASP A 92 -2.14 -5.07 -4.31
N VAL A 93 -2.22 -4.07 -3.41
CA VAL A 93 -1.54 -2.77 -3.59
C VAL A 93 -0.03 -2.92 -3.84
N TRP A 94 0.64 -3.86 -3.16
CA TRP A 94 2.09 -4.07 -3.26
C TRP A 94 2.55 -4.80 -4.53
N ASP A 95 1.60 -5.17 -5.41
CA ASP A 95 1.88 -5.63 -6.77
C ASP A 95 2.07 -4.46 -7.75
N PHE A 96 1.73 -3.23 -7.33
CA PHE A 96 1.78 -2.02 -8.17
C PHE A 96 2.73 -0.95 -7.65
N TYR A 97 3.06 -0.97 -6.35
CA TYR A 97 3.84 0.07 -5.69
C TYR A 97 5.05 -0.50 -4.96
N ASN A 98 6.14 0.27 -4.96
CA ASN A 98 7.27 0.07 -4.06
C ASN A 98 7.05 0.85 -2.77
N GLY A 99 7.42 0.26 -1.63
CA GLY A 99 7.41 0.89 -0.32
C GLY A 99 8.83 1.14 0.17
N TYR A 100 9.13 2.39 0.51
CA TYR A 100 10.36 2.79 1.19
C TYR A 100 10.00 3.35 2.55
N PHE A 101 10.39 2.63 3.59
CA PHE A 101 9.99 2.91 4.95
C PHE A 101 11.21 3.18 5.81
N ASP A 102 11.06 4.08 6.78
CA ASP A 102 12.07 4.24 7.81
C ASP A 102 11.44 4.50 9.18
N ILE A 103 12.18 4.12 10.22
CA ILE A 103 11.86 4.43 11.61
C ILE A 103 12.98 5.28 12.17
N LYS A 104 12.61 6.41 12.77
CA LYS A 104 13.50 7.34 13.43
C LYS A 104 13.28 7.39 14.94
N SER A 105 14.37 7.58 15.68
CA SER A 105 14.34 8.04 17.07
C SER A 105 14.85 9.48 17.18
N TYR A 106 14.55 10.16 18.28
CA TYR A 106 15.08 11.50 18.56
C TYR A 106 16.62 11.50 18.65
N ASP A 107 17.19 10.48 19.28
CA ASP A 107 18.60 10.47 19.66
C ASP A 107 19.53 9.94 18.54
N TYR A 108 19.05 9.01 17.71
CA TYR A 108 19.90 8.26 16.78
C TYR A 108 19.56 8.49 15.31
N GLY A 109 18.58 9.34 14.99
CA GLY A 109 18.14 9.52 13.61
C GLY A 109 17.43 8.26 13.09
N VAL A 110 17.75 7.81 11.87
CA VAL A 110 17.15 6.56 11.33
C VAL A 110 17.78 5.37 12.02
N ILE A 111 16.94 4.51 12.61
CA ILE A 111 17.36 3.30 13.32
C ILE A 111 17.01 2.01 12.56
N TYR A 112 16.00 2.05 11.69
CA TYR A 112 15.63 0.94 10.81
C TYR A 112 15.14 1.45 9.45
N ASP A 113 15.51 0.74 8.40
CA ASP A 113 14.91 0.86 7.07
C ASP A 113 14.02 -0.36 6.78
N GLY A 114 12.96 -0.14 6.01
CA GLY A 114 12.14 -1.18 5.41
C GLY A 114 12.00 -0.92 3.91
N ILE A 115 12.23 -1.94 3.07
CA ILE A 115 12.06 -1.83 1.62
C ILE A 115 11.15 -2.96 1.14
N LYS A 116 10.06 -2.59 0.46
CA LYS A 116 9.16 -3.51 -0.24
C LYS A 116 9.20 -3.18 -1.73
N LEU A 117 9.84 -4.03 -2.53
CA LEU A 117 9.80 -3.92 -3.99
C LEU A 117 8.68 -4.78 -4.56
N ILE A 118 8.18 -4.42 -5.75
CA ILE A 118 7.18 -5.22 -6.47
C ILE A 118 7.72 -6.63 -6.70
N GLY A 119 6.93 -7.65 -6.34
CA GLY A 119 7.32 -9.07 -6.46
C GLY A 119 8.32 -9.57 -5.40
N GLU A 120 8.76 -8.72 -4.47
CA GLU A 120 9.66 -9.12 -3.37
C GLU A 120 8.98 -9.04 -2.01
N ASP A 121 9.43 -9.83 -1.04
CA ASP A 121 9.04 -9.63 0.36
C ASP A 121 9.67 -8.35 0.95
N VAL A 122 9.07 -7.82 2.02
CA VAL A 122 9.65 -6.69 2.74
C VAL A 122 10.97 -7.09 3.39
N LYS A 123 12.03 -6.32 3.11
CA LYS A 123 13.35 -6.45 3.73
C LYS A 123 13.50 -5.37 4.79
N VAL A 124 13.91 -5.76 5.99
CA VAL A 124 14.11 -4.86 7.13
C VAL A 124 15.57 -4.94 7.54
N GLN A 125 16.18 -3.79 7.79
CA GLN A 125 17.58 -3.71 8.20
C GLN A 125 17.78 -2.61 9.25
N PRO A 126 18.60 -2.86 10.28
CA PRO A 126 19.06 -1.80 11.18
C PRO A 126 19.97 -0.82 10.44
N LYS A 127 20.13 0.38 11.01
CA LYS A 127 21.06 1.41 10.54
C LYS A 127 22.22 1.63 11.50
#